data_AF-A0A836W7U5-F1
#
_entry.id   AF-A0A836W7U5-F1
#
_cell.length_a   1.000
_cell.length_b   1.000
_cell.length_c   1.000
_cell.angle_alpha   90.00
_cell.angle_beta   90.00
_cell.angle_gamma   90.00
#
_symmetry.space_group_name_H-M   'P 1'
#
loop_
_entity.id
_entity.type
_entity.pdbx_description
1 polymer ?
#
loop_
_entity_poly.entity_id
_entity_poly.type
_entity_poly.pdbx_seq_one_letter_code
_entity_poly.pdbx_strand_id
1 'polypeptide(L)'
;MSHTHTESGVALIIFLTILILGITAILLSELNTRHDLMLEDQAQTRRALIQAKEALIGYAASYYDYDEQQGMYGFLPCPDLRINVIPEGEEDGSCGSTDKSSLGRLPWKKIGLLS
;
A
#
# COMPACT_ATOMS: atom_id res chain seq x y z
N MET A 1 -59.60 34.96 23.41
CA MET A 1 -59.31 33.61 23.95
C MET A 1 -59.12 32.69 22.76
N SER A 2 -57.88 32.43 22.34
CA SER A 2 -57.58 31.47 21.27
C SER A 2 -56.35 30.69 21.70
N HIS A 3 -56.58 29.45 22.13
CA HIS A 3 -55.53 28.48 22.45
C HIS A 3 -55.17 27.75 21.16
N THR A 4 -53.97 27.96 20.64
CA THR A 4 -53.42 27.22 19.50
C THR A 4 -52.65 25.99 19.99
N HIS A 5 -53.34 24.85 20.07
CA HIS A 5 -52.77 23.54 20.42
C HIS A 5 -52.04 22.85 19.24
N THR A 6 -51.32 23.60 18.40
CA THR A 6 -50.64 23.08 17.20
C THR A 6 -49.11 22.99 17.31
N GLU A 7 -48.52 23.40 18.45
CA GLU A 7 -47.07 23.57 18.54
C GLU A 7 -46.29 22.30 18.95
N SER A 8 -46.96 21.30 19.53
CA SER A 8 -46.28 20.12 20.09
C SER A 8 -45.83 19.09 19.04
N GLY A 9 -46.50 19.02 17.89
CA GLY A 9 -46.18 18.04 16.83
C GLY A 9 -44.93 18.40 16.03
N VAL A 10 -44.77 19.69 15.70
CA VAL A 10 -43.63 20.19 14.93
C VAL A 10 -42.33 20.10 15.75
N ALA A 11 -42.40 20.38 17.06
CA ALA A 11 -41.25 20.26 17.94
C ALA A 11 -40.68 18.83 17.99
N LEU A 12 -41.54 17.81 17.99
CA LEU A 12 -41.13 16.41 18.03
C LEU A 12 -40.49 15.95 16.70
N ILE A 13 -41.00 16.44 15.57
CA ILE A 13 -40.42 16.18 14.25
C ILE A 13 -39.02 16.82 14.15
N ILE A 14 -38.87 18.07 14.59
CA ILE A 14 -37.57 18.76 14.59
C ILE A 14 -36.56 18.00 15.45
N PHE A 15 -36.94 17.60 16.66
CA PHE A 15 -36.08 16.82 17.54
C PHE A 15 -35.64 15.49 16.91
N LEU A 16 -36.57 14.76 16.29
CA LEU A 16 -36.28 13.51 15.59
C LEU A 16 -35.33 13.71 14.41
N THR A 17 -35.52 14.77 13.62
CA THR A 17 -34.63 15.06 12.48
C THR A 17 -33.20 15.38 12.93
N ILE A 18 -33.03 16.15 14.00
CA ILE A 18 -31.71 16.46 14.58
C ILE A 18 -31.04 15.19 15.09
N LEU A 19 -31.81 14.29 15.73
CA LEU A 19 -31.29 13.03 16.25
C LEU A 19 -30.80 12.11 15.13
N ILE A 20 -31.57 11.98 14.03
CA ILE A 20 -31.16 11.19 12.86
C ILE A 20 -29.92 11.79 12.19
N LEU A 21 -29.87 13.12 12.02
CA LEU A 21 -28.71 13.80 11.45
C LEU A 21 -27.46 13.66 12.34
N GLY A 22 -27.62 13.74 13.66
CA GLY A 22 -26.53 13.52 14.62
C GLY A 22 -25.96 12.11 14.53
N ILE A 23 -26.82 11.08 14.51
CA ILE A 23 -26.39 9.68 14.43
C ILE A 23 -25.66 9.42 13.10
N THR A 24 -26.22 9.89 11.97
CA THR A 24 -25.60 9.71 10.65
C THR A 24 -24.26 10.45 10.55
N ALA A 25 -24.13 11.65 11.10
CA ALA A 25 -22.87 12.40 11.13
C ALA A 25 -21.77 11.68 11.91
N ILE A 26 -22.10 11.08 13.07
CA ILE A 26 -21.15 10.31 13.88
C ILE A 26 -20.69 9.06 13.11
N LEU A 27 -21.63 8.29 12.55
CA LEU A 27 -21.32 7.08 11.78
C LEU A 27 -20.45 7.38 10.55
N LEU A 28 -20.77 8.46 9.82
CA LEU A 28 -19.97 8.89 8.66
C LEU A 28 -18.57 9.35 9.07
N SER A 29 -18.41 9.98 10.23
CA SER A 29 -17.09 10.43 10.72
C SER A 29 -16.18 9.24 11.06
N GLU A 30 -16.72 8.19 11.67
CA GLU A 30 -16.00 6.94 11.93
C GLU A 30 -15.65 6.17 10.64
N LEU A 31 -16.56 6.16 9.66
CA LEU A 31 -16.29 5.55 8.36
C LEU A 31 -15.23 6.30 7.56
N ASN A 32 -15.28 7.64 7.58
CA ASN A 32 -14.35 8.48 6.84
C ASN A 32 -12.93 8.38 7.40
N THR A 33 -12.77 8.40 8.73
CA THR A 33 -11.45 8.19 9.38
C THR A 33 -10.86 6.83 9.06
N ARG A 34 -11.67 5.76 9.04
CA ARG A 34 -11.20 4.43 8.62
C ARG A 34 -10.83 4.37 7.14
N HIS A 35 -11.60 5.01 6.27
CA HIS A 35 -11.28 5.09 4.84
C HIS A 35 -9.99 5.88 4.59
N ASP A 36 -9.80 7.00 5.28
CA ASP A 36 -8.64 7.87 5.10
C ASP A 36 -7.35 7.14 5.51
N LEU A 37 -7.35 6.45 6.66
CA LEU A 37 -6.24 5.61 7.09
C LEU A 37 -5.92 4.50 6.08
N MET A 38 -6.95 3.86 5.52
CA MET A 38 -6.75 2.79 4.52
C MET A 38 -6.22 3.34 3.20
N LEU A 39 -6.67 4.53 2.78
CA LEU A 39 -6.20 5.20 1.58
C LEU A 39 -4.74 5.66 1.73
N GLU A 40 -4.37 6.13 2.92
CA GLU A 40 -3.00 6.58 3.21
C GLU A 40 -2.01 5.41 3.26
N ASP A 41 -2.39 4.28 3.88
CA ASP A 41 -1.61 3.04 3.86
C ASP A 41 -1.46 2.47 2.44
N GLN A 42 -2.54 2.49 1.66
CA GLN A 42 -2.50 2.12 0.24
C GLN A 42 -1.60 3.06 -0.57
N ALA A 43 -1.61 4.36 -0.29
CA ALA A 43 -0.75 5.33 -0.96
C ALA A 43 0.73 5.10 -0.62
N GLN A 44 1.04 4.82 0.66
CA GLN A 44 2.40 4.50 1.09
C GLN A 44 2.90 3.20 0.46
N THR A 45 2.08 2.15 0.46
CA THR A 45 2.40 0.87 -0.20
C THR A 45 2.63 1.06 -1.69
N ARG A 46 1.78 1.83 -2.39
CA ARG A 46 1.97 2.13 -3.81
C ARG A 46 3.29 2.87 -4.07
N ARG A 47 3.65 3.86 -3.24
CA ARG A 47 4.92 4.58 -3.36
C ARG A 47 6.12 3.64 -3.21
N ALA A 48 6.10 2.76 -2.21
CA ALA A 48 7.15 1.77 -1.99
C ALA A 48 7.29 0.82 -3.19
N LEU A 49 6.17 0.37 -3.78
CA LEU A 49 6.20 -0.47 -4.98
C LEU A 49 6.73 0.27 -6.22
N ILE A 50 6.39 1.56 -6.39
CA ILE A 50 6.91 2.38 -7.50
C ILE A 50 8.43 2.54 -7.35
N GLN A 51 8.91 2.87 -6.15
CA GLN A 51 10.34 3.00 -5.88
C GLN A 51 11.07 1.67 -6.12
N ALA A 52 10.47 0.54 -5.69
CA ALA A 52 11.02 -0.78 -5.97
C ALA A 52 11.12 -1.07 -7.46
N LYS A 53 10.08 -0.74 -8.23
CA LYS A 53 10.08 -0.89 -9.69
C LYS A 53 11.19 -0.06 -10.33
N GLU A 54 11.35 1.20 -9.93
CA GLU A 54 12.39 2.08 -10.46
C GLU A 54 13.80 1.55 -10.14
N ALA A 55 14.02 1.07 -8.90
CA ALA A 55 15.30 0.48 -8.51
C ALA A 55 15.61 -0.81 -9.29
N LEU A 56 14.61 -1.65 -9.56
CA LEU A 56 14.77 -2.85 -10.39
C LEU A 56 15.09 -2.52 -11.85
N ILE A 57 14.45 -1.49 -12.42
CA ILE A 57 14.75 -1.03 -13.78
C ILE A 57 16.18 -0.45 -13.84
N GLY A 58 16.57 0.34 -12.84
CA GLY A 58 17.91 0.88 -12.70
C GLY A 58 18.96 -0.23 -12.65
N TYR A 59 18.73 -1.26 -11.82
CA TYR A 59 19.60 -2.43 -11.75
C TYR A 59 19.70 -3.16 -13.09
N ALA A 60 18.57 -3.42 -13.75
CA ALA A 60 18.56 -4.12 -15.04
C ALA A 60 19.28 -3.35 -16.17
N ALA A 61 19.32 -2.02 -16.08
CA ALA A 61 20.08 -1.17 -16.98
C ALA A 61 21.58 -1.13 -16.65
N SER A 62 21.94 -1.08 -15.36
CA SER A 62 23.33 -1.08 -14.91
C SER A 62 23.99 -2.46 -14.93
N TYR A 63 23.21 -3.53 -15.06
CA TYR A 63 23.72 -4.91 -15.04
C TYR A 63 24.80 -5.17 -16.11
N TYR A 64 24.71 -4.45 -17.23
CA TYR A 64 25.69 -4.48 -18.31
C TYR A 64 27.10 -4.02 -17.89
N ASP A 65 27.21 -3.18 -16.85
CA ASP A 65 28.46 -2.57 -16.38
C ASP A 65 29.24 -3.48 -15.43
N TYR A 66 28.68 -4.64 -15.04
CA TYR A 66 29.40 -5.64 -14.27
C TYR A 66 30.37 -6.41 -15.19
N ASP A 67 31.65 -6.35 -14.83
CA ASP A 67 32.82 -6.79 -15.61
C ASP A 67 32.73 -8.23 -16.15
N GLU A 68 31.97 -9.12 -15.49
CA GLU A 68 31.78 -10.53 -15.88
C GLU A 68 30.54 -10.79 -16.75
N GLN A 69 29.69 -9.79 -16.97
CA GLN A 69 28.35 -9.93 -17.57
C GLN A 69 28.19 -9.14 -18.88
N GLN A 70 29.31 -8.74 -19.49
CA GLN A 70 29.36 -7.90 -20.69
C GLN A 70 28.48 -8.48 -21.81
N GLY A 71 27.41 -7.76 -22.17
CA GLY A 71 26.47 -8.12 -23.23
C GLY A 71 25.10 -8.64 -22.77
N MET A 72 24.88 -8.77 -21.46
CA MET A 72 23.61 -9.23 -20.90
C MET A 72 22.78 -8.04 -20.37
N TYR A 73 21.61 -7.79 -20.98
CA TYR A 73 20.68 -6.70 -20.61
C TYR A 73 19.38 -7.27 -20.04
N GLY A 74 18.75 -6.54 -19.12
CA GLY A 74 17.40 -6.87 -18.66
C GLY A 74 17.32 -7.95 -17.58
N PHE A 75 18.44 -8.30 -16.96
CA PHE A 75 18.45 -9.24 -15.83
C PHE A 75 18.10 -8.51 -14.54
N LEU A 76 17.17 -9.09 -13.82
CA LEU A 76 16.75 -8.63 -12.49
C LEU A 76 17.61 -9.33 -11.42
N PRO A 77 17.77 -8.73 -10.23
CA PRO A 77 18.44 -9.40 -9.12
C PRO A 77 17.68 -10.68 -8.72
N CYS A 78 18.41 -11.69 -8.28
CA CYS A 78 17.80 -12.94 -7.83
C CYS A 78 16.85 -12.69 -6.66
N PRO A 79 15.63 -13.26 -6.69
CA PRO A 79 14.70 -13.10 -5.58
C PRO A 79 15.25 -13.78 -4.33
N ASP A 80 14.87 -13.27 -3.16
CA ASP A 80 15.15 -13.93 -1.88
C ASP A 80 14.25 -15.17 -1.76
N LEU A 81 14.85 -16.36 -1.90
CA LEU A 81 14.16 -17.64 -1.77
C LEU A 81 14.15 -18.15 -0.32
N ARG A 82 14.84 -17.47 0.61
CA ARG A 82 14.94 -17.91 1.99
C ARG A 82 13.63 -17.63 2.70
N ILE A 83 13.15 -18.63 3.44
CA ILE A 83 11.92 -18.54 4.22
C ILE A 83 12.31 -18.64 5.70
N ASN A 84 11.91 -17.65 6.50
CA ASN A 84 12.17 -17.59 7.95
C ASN A 84 13.66 -17.54 8.35
N VAL A 85 14.50 -16.95 7.50
CA VAL A 85 15.94 -16.77 7.78
C VAL A 85 16.24 -15.28 7.95
N ILE A 86 17.03 -14.94 8.96
CA ILE A 86 17.63 -13.62 9.14
C ILE A 86 19.11 -13.74 8.75
N PRO A 87 19.64 -12.85 7.90
CA PRO A 87 19.01 -11.63 7.37
C PRO A 87 18.06 -11.89 6.19
N GLU A 88 16.91 -11.22 6.19
CA GLU A 88 15.97 -11.14 5.05
C GLU A 88 16.34 -10.04 4.03
N GLY A 89 15.81 -10.15 2.81
CA GLY A 89 15.89 -9.09 1.81
C GLY A 89 17.20 -9.07 1.02
N GLU A 90 18.00 -10.13 1.13
CA GLU A 90 19.23 -10.34 0.34
C GLU A 90 18.91 -11.07 -0.96
N GLU A 91 19.69 -10.81 -2.02
CA GLU A 91 19.61 -11.63 -3.23
C GLU A 91 20.14 -13.04 -2.92
N ASP A 92 19.45 -14.06 -3.44
CA ASP A 92 19.99 -15.42 -3.32
C ASP A 92 21.08 -15.65 -4.38
N GLY A 93 22.07 -16.48 -4.06
CA GLY A 93 23.19 -16.76 -4.96
C GLY A 93 22.77 -17.57 -6.21
N SER A 94 21.61 -18.22 -6.16
CA SER A 94 21.04 -18.95 -7.29
C SER A 94 19.61 -18.50 -7.57
N CYS A 95 19.39 -17.95 -8.77
CA CYS A 95 18.09 -17.61 -9.35
C CYS A 95 17.29 -18.85 -9.80
N GLY A 96 17.58 -20.05 -9.31
CA GLY A 96 16.95 -21.29 -9.77
C GLY A 96 17.66 -21.88 -10.99
N SER A 97 16.92 -22.14 -12.08
CA SER A 97 17.46 -22.75 -13.31
C SER A 97 17.56 -21.76 -14.46
N THR A 98 18.49 -21.99 -15.40
CA THR A 98 18.63 -21.19 -16.62
C THR A 98 17.31 -21.10 -17.38
N ASP A 99 17.00 -19.92 -17.91
CA ASP A 99 15.78 -19.60 -18.67
C ASP A 99 14.46 -19.85 -17.90
N LYS A 100 14.52 -19.93 -16.56
CA LYS A 100 13.35 -20.07 -15.70
C LYS A 100 13.25 -18.86 -14.78
N SER A 101 12.10 -18.20 -14.78
CA SER A 101 11.80 -17.18 -13.78
C SER A 101 11.59 -17.87 -12.42
N SER A 102 12.40 -17.49 -11.44
CA SER A 102 12.19 -17.88 -10.05
C SER A 102 11.29 -16.88 -9.34
N LEU A 103 10.38 -17.40 -8.52
CA LEU A 103 9.48 -16.61 -7.69
C LEU A 103 9.97 -16.64 -6.24
N GLY A 104 10.19 -15.46 -5.66
CA GLY A 104 10.59 -15.30 -4.26
C GLY A 104 10.30 -13.88 -3.77
N ARG A 105 10.87 -13.51 -2.61
CA ARG A 105 10.67 -12.17 -2.04
C ARG A 105 11.57 -11.14 -2.72
N LEU A 106 11.16 -9.87 -2.67
CA LEU A 106 11.93 -8.77 -3.23
C LEU A 106 13.23 -8.57 -2.42
N PRO A 107 14.42 -8.61 -3.06
CA PRO A 107 15.70 -8.42 -2.38
C PRO A 107 15.97 -6.92 -2.11
N TRP A 108 15.13 -6.28 -1.29
CA TRP A 108 15.12 -4.83 -1.06
C TRP A 108 16.44 -4.27 -0.52
N LYS A 109 17.26 -5.07 0.16
CA LYS A 109 18.55 -4.66 0.71
C LYS A 109 19.58 -4.48 -0.40
N LYS A 110 19.53 -5.34 -1.43
CA LYS A 110 20.42 -5.25 -2.59
C LYS A 110 20.12 -4.04 -3.46
N ILE A 111 18.84 -3.71 -3.60
CA ILE A 111 18.37 -2.56 -4.41
C ILE A 111 18.20 -1.27 -3.61
N GLY A 112 18.64 -1.23 -2.34
CA GLY A 112 18.75 0.01 -1.55
C GLY A 112 17.42 0.67 -1.19
N LEU A 113 16.34 -0.10 -0.97
CA LEU A 113 15.01 0.44 -0.67
C LEU A 113 14.77 0.78 0.81
N LEU A 114 15.73 0.51 1.71
CA LEU A 114 15.67 1.00 3.09
C LEU A 114 16.17 2.44 3.16
N SER A 115 15.24 3.39 3.20
CA SER A 115 15.47 4.75 3.71
C SER A 115 14.69 4.95 4.99
#